data_AF-A0A172Y6Y7-F1
#
_entry.id   AF-A0A172Y6Y7-F1
#
_cell.length_a   1.000
_cell.length_b   1.000
_cell.length_c   1.000
_cell.angle_alpha   90.00
_cell.angle_beta   90.00
_cell.angle_gamma   90.00
#
_symmetry.space_group_name_H-M   'P 1'
#
loop_
_entity.id
_entity.type
_entity.pdbx_description
1 polymer ?
#
loop_
_entity_poly.entity_id
_entity_poly.type
_entity_poly.pdbx_seq_one_letter_code
_entity_poly.pdbx_strand_id
1 'polypeptide(L)'
;MHWPPMATRATPVADLWSGLWAAILAACGLFALVDAFAPAQDLPWKPLDLRQPIGAATAAKLAALEVSDADTAQRADQLTAQCLTLLRQAGVTASRVPDQDDGGFCVVRGAIRISGGEQTPLNPAGVVMRCPMAARLFLWDREIVQPASRDILGSQATRIDNLGTFACRRVYGSRDAAARPSQHARANALDVSGVRLSDGRRVSVAEDWDGLGPTGREGAIFLRRLRDGGCKLFKNVLTPDYNAAHRDHFHLDAAATGVCARTRD
;
A
#
# COMPACT_ATOMS: atom_id res chain seq x y z
N MET A 1 4.53 -83.28 -7.64
CA MET A 1 4.18 -82.21 -6.67
C MET A 1 4.69 -80.90 -7.24
N HIS A 2 3.80 -80.07 -7.79
CA HIS A 2 4.12 -78.73 -8.27
C HIS A 2 3.64 -77.73 -7.20
N TRP A 3 4.57 -77.05 -6.54
CA TRP A 3 4.24 -75.87 -5.73
C TRP A 3 4.24 -74.64 -6.64
N PRO A 4 3.22 -73.76 -6.59
CA PRO A 4 3.28 -72.50 -7.29
C PRO A 4 4.31 -71.56 -6.62
N PRO A 5 5.05 -70.74 -7.39
CA PRO A 5 5.96 -69.76 -6.81
C PRO A 5 5.18 -68.73 -5.99
N MET A 6 5.63 -68.47 -4.77
CA MET A 6 5.12 -67.39 -3.94
C MET A 6 5.40 -66.06 -4.62
N ALA A 7 4.36 -65.43 -5.17
CA ALA A 7 4.42 -64.04 -5.59
C ALA A 7 4.51 -63.17 -4.32
N THR A 8 5.72 -62.76 -3.97
CA THR A 8 5.94 -61.68 -3.00
C THR A 8 5.35 -60.41 -3.60
N ARG A 9 4.10 -60.06 -3.23
CA ARG A 9 3.56 -58.73 -3.50
C ARG A 9 4.50 -57.73 -2.83
N ALA A 10 5.20 -56.92 -3.62
CA ALA A 10 5.92 -55.77 -3.12
C ALA A 10 4.98 -55.00 -2.18
N THR A 11 5.46 -54.64 -0.99
CA THR A 11 4.59 -54.08 0.03
C THR A 11 4.09 -52.70 -0.43
N PRO A 12 2.79 -52.39 -0.30
CA PRO A 12 2.21 -51.11 -0.70
C PRO A 12 2.87 -49.90 -0.04
N VAL A 13 3.63 -50.11 1.03
CA VAL A 13 4.41 -49.09 1.75
C VAL A 13 5.58 -48.54 0.92
N ALA A 14 6.26 -49.37 0.12
CA ALA A 14 7.39 -48.93 -0.70
C ALA A 14 6.91 -48.01 -1.85
N ASP A 15 5.80 -48.38 -2.50
CA ASP A 15 5.19 -47.57 -3.56
C ASP A 15 4.64 -46.24 -3.03
N LEU A 16 4.07 -46.24 -1.81
CA LEU A 16 3.66 -45.01 -1.11
C LEU A 16 4.85 -44.09 -0.80
N TRP A 17 5.98 -44.65 -0.37
CA TRP A 17 7.19 -43.88 -0.07
C TRP A 17 7.82 -43.27 -1.32
N SER A 18 7.92 -44.05 -2.41
CA SER A 18 8.39 -43.55 -3.70
C SER A 18 7.46 -42.49 -4.28
N GLY A 19 6.14 -42.67 -4.17
CA GLY A 19 5.15 -41.67 -4.57
C GLY A 19 5.29 -40.36 -3.78
N LEU A 20 5.51 -40.44 -2.46
CA LEU A 20 5.74 -39.27 -1.61
C LEU A 20 6.99 -38.49 -2.04
N TRP A 21 8.12 -39.18 -2.26
CA TRP A 21 9.36 -38.52 -2.70
C TRP A 21 9.22 -37.89 -4.09
N ALA A 22 8.56 -38.58 -5.03
CA ALA A 22 8.29 -38.02 -6.35
C ALA A 22 7.43 -36.75 -6.26
N ALA A 23 6.40 -36.75 -5.40
CA ALA A 23 5.57 -35.58 -5.16
C ALA A 23 6.35 -34.41 -4.52
N ILE A 24 7.21 -34.69 -3.55
CA ILE A 24 8.09 -33.68 -2.92
C ILE A 24 9.04 -33.08 -3.96
N LEU A 25 9.72 -33.92 -4.75
CA LEU A 25 10.65 -33.46 -5.79
C LEU A 25 9.92 -32.64 -6.87
N ALA A 26 8.72 -33.06 -7.28
CA ALA A 26 7.89 -32.31 -8.20
C ALA A 26 7.48 -30.94 -7.62
N ALA A 27 7.08 -30.89 -6.35
CA ALA A 27 6.75 -29.63 -5.67
C ALA A 27 7.97 -28.71 -5.55
N CYS A 28 9.15 -29.24 -5.20
CA CYS A 28 10.40 -28.47 -5.16
C CYS A 28 10.80 -27.97 -6.55
N GLY A 29 10.67 -28.80 -7.59
CA GLY A 29 10.91 -28.43 -8.98
C GLY A 29 9.98 -27.30 -9.44
N LEU A 30 8.68 -27.43 -9.15
CA LEU A 30 7.69 -26.38 -9.45
C LEU A 30 8.01 -25.08 -8.69
N PHE A 31 8.34 -25.17 -7.41
CA PHE A 31 8.74 -23.99 -6.62
C PHE A 31 9.97 -23.32 -7.21
N ALA A 32 11.01 -24.09 -7.58
CA ALA A 32 12.22 -23.55 -8.18
C ALA A 32 11.94 -22.87 -9.53
N LEU A 33 11.06 -23.43 -10.35
CA LEU A 33 10.62 -22.81 -11.60
C LEU A 33 9.86 -21.50 -11.33
N VAL A 34 8.92 -21.49 -10.38
CA VAL A 34 8.18 -20.27 -10.01
C VAL A 34 9.14 -19.21 -9.46
N ASP A 35 10.06 -19.58 -8.58
CA ASP A 35 11.02 -18.66 -7.98
C ASP A 35 11.99 -18.02 -8.98
N ALA A 36 12.33 -18.77 -10.05
CA ALA A 36 13.23 -18.32 -11.10
C ALA A 36 12.54 -17.44 -12.16
N PHE A 37 11.28 -17.77 -12.52
CA PHE A 37 10.64 -17.18 -13.71
C PHE A 37 9.45 -16.26 -13.41
N ALA A 38 8.79 -16.38 -12.25
CA ALA A 38 7.67 -15.51 -11.94
C ALA A 38 8.16 -14.10 -11.52
N PRO A 39 7.41 -13.03 -11.86
CA PRO A 39 7.79 -11.68 -11.47
C PRO A 39 7.87 -11.53 -9.95
N ALA A 40 8.94 -10.90 -9.46
CA ALA A 40 9.20 -10.81 -8.03
C ALA A 40 8.08 -10.09 -7.26
N GLN A 41 7.41 -9.11 -7.86
CA GLN A 41 6.28 -8.39 -7.27
C GLN A 41 5.04 -9.28 -7.00
N ASP A 42 4.96 -10.45 -7.64
CA ASP A 42 3.87 -11.41 -7.47
C ASP A 42 4.19 -12.49 -6.42
N LEU A 43 5.45 -12.61 -6.00
CA LEU A 43 5.92 -13.65 -5.09
C LEU A 43 6.09 -13.13 -3.65
N PRO A 44 5.35 -13.64 -2.65
CA PRO A 44 5.38 -13.10 -1.28
C PRO A 44 6.70 -13.33 -0.54
N TRP A 45 7.51 -14.32 -0.93
CA TRP A 45 8.81 -14.62 -0.32
C TRP A 45 9.98 -13.82 -0.92
N LYS A 46 9.79 -13.18 -2.09
CA LYS A 46 10.81 -12.28 -2.65
C LYS A 46 10.79 -10.94 -1.91
N PRO A 47 11.93 -10.25 -1.76
CA PRO A 47 11.98 -8.95 -1.10
C PRO A 47 11.06 -7.93 -1.80
N LEU A 48 10.60 -6.94 -1.04
CA LEU A 48 9.93 -5.78 -1.62
C LEU A 48 10.97 -4.91 -2.34
N ASP A 49 10.67 -4.49 -3.56
CA ASP A 49 11.40 -3.45 -4.26
C ASP A 49 10.40 -2.42 -4.75
N LEU A 50 10.45 -1.21 -4.22
CA LEU A 50 9.54 -0.14 -4.63
C LEU A 50 9.77 0.28 -6.09
N ARG A 51 10.84 -0.18 -6.74
CA ARG A 51 11.11 0.06 -8.15
C ARG A 51 10.30 -0.84 -9.08
N GLN A 52 9.75 -1.95 -8.57
CA GLN A 52 8.94 -2.89 -9.35
C GLN A 52 7.47 -2.43 -9.46
N PRO A 53 6.74 -2.83 -10.52
CA PRO A 53 5.33 -2.48 -10.65
C PRO A 53 4.48 -3.14 -9.54
N ILE A 54 3.25 -2.65 -9.36
CA ILE A 54 2.30 -3.27 -8.42
C ILE A 54 1.91 -4.67 -8.91
N GLY A 55 2.29 -5.69 -8.15
CA GLY A 55 1.96 -7.09 -8.39
C GLY A 55 1.03 -7.69 -7.31
N ALA A 56 0.74 -8.98 -7.46
CA ALA A 56 -0.17 -9.72 -6.60
C ALA A 56 0.27 -9.76 -5.13
N ALA A 57 1.58 -9.74 -4.85
CA ALA A 57 2.11 -9.78 -3.49
C ALA A 57 2.50 -8.41 -2.93
N THR A 58 2.48 -7.33 -3.74
CA THR A 58 2.94 -5.98 -3.32
C THR A 58 2.25 -5.51 -2.03
N ALA A 59 0.92 -5.64 -1.94
CA ALA A 59 0.17 -5.22 -0.76
C ALA A 59 0.54 -6.02 0.50
N ALA A 60 0.77 -7.33 0.38
CA ALA A 60 1.18 -8.18 1.49
C ALA A 60 2.61 -7.86 1.97
N LYS A 61 3.51 -7.60 1.02
CA LYS A 61 4.88 -7.17 1.33
C LYS A 61 4.94 -5.82 2.04
N LEU A 62 4.12 -4.85 1.61
CA LEU A 62 3.96 -3.58 2.30
C LEU A 62 3.37 -3.77 3.70
N ALA A 63 2.40 -4.68 3.86
CA ALA A 63 1.83 -4.98 5.17
C ALA A 63 2.84 -5.60 6.14
N ALA A 64 3.83 -6.36 5.64
CA ALA A 64 4.90 -6.92 6.46
C ALA A 64 5.89 -5.86 7.00
N LEU A 65 5.83 -4.62 6.48
CA LEU A 65 6.60 -3.49 6.97
C LEU A 65 5.86 -2.65 8.02
N GLU A 66 4.57 -2.93 8.28
CA GLU A 66 3.77 -2.16 9.23
C GLU A 66 4.41 -2.16 10.62
N VAL A 67 4.50 -0.97 11.20
CA VAL A 67 4.88 -0.79 12.61
C VAL A 67 3.59 -0.75 13.42
N SER A 68 3.44 -1.66 14.37
CA SER A 68 2.31 -1.75 15.29
C SER A 68 2.62 -1.08 16.62
N ASP A 69 1.58 -0.68 17.34
CA ASP A 69 1.71 -0.15 18.70
C ASP A 69 2.23 -1.26 19.67
N ALA A 70 2.02 -2.54 19.33
CA ALA A 70 2.51 -3.69 20.09
C ALA A 70 3.98 -4.08 19.82
N ASP A 71 4.64 -3.49 18.81
CA ASP A 71 6.02 -3.82 18.49
C ASP A 71 6.98 -3.33 19.57
N THR A 72 8.06 -4.08 19.81
CA THR A 72 9.17 -3.58 20.64
C THR A 72 9.83 -2.38 19.96
N ALA A 73 10.52 -1.53 20.73
CA ALA A 73 11.28 -0.41 20.17
C ALA A 73 12.28 -0.88 19.10
N GLN A 74 13.01 -1.96 19.40
CA GLN A 74 13.96 -2.58 18.47
C GLN A 74 13.29 -3.05 17.17
N ARG A 75 12.10 -3.67 17.25
CA ARG A 75 11.37 -4.13 16.06
C ARG A 75 10.89 -2.96 15.22
N ALA A 76 10.32 -1.93 15.84
CA ALA A 76 9.89 -0.72 15.16
C ALA A 76 11.07 -0.03 14.45
N ASP A 77 12.23 0.07 15.10
CA ASP A 77 13.45 0.63 14.52
C ASP A 77 13.92 -0.20 13.31
N GLN A 78 13.94 -1.53 13.43
CA GLN A 78 14.34 -2.43 12.35
C GLN A 78 13.43 -2.30 11.12
N LEU A 79 12.12 -2.26 11.31
CA LEU A 79 11.14 -2.11 10.24
C LEU A 79 11.25 -0.73 9.58
N THR A 80 11.42 0.32 10.38
CA THR A 80 11.60 1.70 9.89
C THR A 80 12.87 1.83 9.07
N ALA A 81 13.99 1.24 9.52
CA ALA A 81 15.27 1.26 8.81
C ALA A 81 15.20 0.50 7.47
N GLN A 82 14.51 -0.65 7.45
CA GLN A 82 14.24 -1.40 6.21
C GLN A 82 13.45 -0.54 5.22
N CYS A 83 12.34 0.06 5.67
CA CYS A 83 11.52 0.91 4.82
C CYS A 83 12.27 2.15 4.30
N LEU A 84 13.07 2.82 5.14
CA LEU A 84 13.92 3.94 4.70
C LEU A 84 14.93 3.51 3.63
N THR A 85 15.44 2.29 3.71
CA THR A 85 16.34 1.74 2.69
C THR A 85 15.63 1.52 1.37
N LEU A 86 14.42 0.99 1.40
CA LEU A 86 13.58 0.82 0.19
C LEU A 86 13.26 2.16 -0.47
N LEU A 87 12.85 3.16 0.32
CA LEU A 87 12.58 4.52 -0.17
C LEU A 87 13.83 5.14 -0.82
N ARG A 88 14.99 5.02 -0.16
CA ARG A 88 16.26 5.53 -0.69
C ARG A 88 16.65 4.85 -2.01
N GLN A 89 16.49 3.53 -2.11
CA GLN A 89 16.75 2.77 -3.33
C GLN A 89 15.83 3.19 -4.48
N ALA A 90 14.62 3.63 -4.15
CA ALA A 90 13.64 4.15 -5.10
C ALA A 90 13.81 5.65 -5.43
N GLY A 91 14.86 6.30 -4.92
CA GLY A 91 15.16 7.71 -5.19
C GLY A 91 14.40 8.70 -4.30
N VAL A 92 13.74 8.25 -3.22
CA VAL A 92 13.07 9.13 -2.25
C VAL A 92 14.04 9.58 -1.18
N THR A 93 14.11 10.89 -0.96
CA THR A 93 14.85 11.49 0.15
C THR A 93 13.91 11.69 1.33
N ALA A 94 14.19 10.98 2.42
CA ALA A 94 13.45 11.09 3.66
C ALA A 94 14.36 10.89 4.88
N SER A 95 13.98 11.50 6.00
CA SER A 95 14.67 11.36 7.28
C SER A 95 13.71 10.86 8.35
N ARG A 96 14.24 10.08 9.31
CA ARG A 96 13.44 9.64 10.46
C ARG A 96 13.06 10.83 11.34
N VAL A 97 11.84 10.79 11.86
CA VAL A 97 11.34 11.69 12.90
C VAL A 97 11.25 10.93 14.21
N PRO A 98 11.54 11.56 15.37
CA PRO A 98 11.36 10.91 16.67
C PRO A 98 9.94 10.37 16.85
N ASP A 99 9.84 9.21 17.50
CA ASP A 99 8.56 8.64 17.90
C ASP A 99 7.86 9.61 18.88
N GLN A 100 6.53 9.68 18.82
CA GLN A 100 5.71 10.53 19.68
C GLN A 100 4.64 9.68 20.36
N ASP A 101 4.42 9.95 21.64
CA ASP A 101 3.39 9.31 22.44
C ASP A 101 2.67 10.37 23.29
N ASP A 102 1.44 10.71 22.88
CA ASP A 102 0.57 11.61 23.63
C ASP A 102 -0.39 10.77 24.50
N GLY A 103 0.10 10.35 25.66
CA GLY A 103 -0.69 9.67 26.70
C GLY A 103 -1.23 8.29 26.29
N GLY A 104 -0.60 7.61 25.34
CA GLY A 104 -0.98 6.29 24.83
C GLY A 104 -2.13 6.31 23.80
N PHE A 105 -2.73 7.48 23.52
CA PHE A 105 -3.84 7.59 22.57
C PHE A 105 -3.37 7.91 21.15
N CYS A 106 -2.44 8.87 21.02
CA CYS A 106 -1.84 9.25 19.74
C CYS A 106 -0.37 8.85 19.73
N VAL A 107 -0.15 7.63 19.24
CA VAL A 107 1.17 6.99 19.20
C VAL A 107 1.67 6.95 17.76
N VAL A 108 2.69 7.74 17.48
CA VAL A 108 3.35 7.82 16.17
C VAL A 108 4.73 7.19 16.29
N ARG A 109 4.91 6.02 15.67
CA ARG A 109 6.16 5.25 15.70
C ARG A 109 6.68 4.99 14.30
N GLY A 110 8.00 5.00 14.15
CA GLY A 110 8.63 4.72 12.86
C GLY A 110 8.28 5.75 11.77
N ALA A 111 8.06 7.00 12.19
CA ALA A 111 7.69 8.07 11.29
C ALA A 111 8.90 8.68 10.58
N ILE A 112 8.64 9.19 9.39
CA ILE A 112 9.62 9.85 8.55
C ILE A 112 9.04 11.17 8.03
N ARG A 113 9.94 12.06 7.62
CA ARG A 113 9.63 13.25 6.85
C ARG A 113 10.23 13.10 5.46
N ILE A 114 9.41 13.22 4.44
CA ILE A 114 9.86 13.27 3.05
C ILE A 114 10.34 14.68 2.74
N SER A 115 11.54 14.82 2.19
CA SER A 115 12.15 16.12 1.84
C SER A 115 12.40 16.32 0.35
N GLY A 116 12.24 15.29 -0.48
CA GLY A 116 12.40 15.38 -1.94
C GLY A 116 12.63 14.00 -2.57
N GLY A 117 12.96 13.95 -3.86
CA GLY A 117 13.20 12.70 -4.58
C GLY A 117 12.36 12.57 -5.85
N GLU A 118 12.27 11.34 -6.34
CA GLU A 118 11.54 10.96 -7.56
C GLU A 118 10.01 11.10 -7.45
N GLN A 119 9.46 11.14 -6.23
CA GLN A 119 8.03 11.30 -6.04
C GLN A 119 7.55 12.73 -6.33
N THR A 120 6.32 12.85 -6.80
CA THR A 120 5.59 14.11 -6.91
C THR A 120 5.56 14.82 -5.55
N PRO A 121 6.07 16.06 -5.44
CA PRO A 121 6.11 16.76 -4.16
C PRO A 121 4.71 17.02 -3.59
N LEU A 122 4.58 16.82 -2.28
CA LEU A 122 3.37 17.13 -1.54
C LEU A 122 3.23 18.63 -1.27
N ASN A 123 2.00 19.12 -1.29
CA ASN A 123 1.64 20.49 -0.94
C ASN A 123 0.48 20.51 0.08
N PRO A 124 0.66 21.02 1.32
CA PRO A 124 1.90 21.53 1.89
C PRO A 124 3.01 20.48 1.97
N ALA A 125 4.27 20.93 1.95
CA ALA A 125 5.45 20.08 2.04
C ALA A 125 5.76 19.67 3.49
N GLY A 126 6.70 18.72 3.67
CA GLY A 126 7.27 18.39 4.99
C GLY A 126 6.36 17.58 5.91
N VAL A 127 5.33 16.93 5.37
CA VAL A 127 4.43 16.06 6.14
C VAL A 127 5.19 14.91 6.79
N VAL A 128 4.70 14.49 7.96
CA VAL A 128 5.24 13.38 8.73
C VAL A 128 4.27 12.21 8.66
N MET A 129 4.75 11.04 8.28
CA MET A 129 3.94 9.82 8.22
C MET A 129 4.77 8.59 8.60
N ARG A 130 4.13 7.51 9.02
CA ARG A 130 4.81 6.21 9.22
C ARG A 130 5.52 5.82 7.94
N CYS A 131 6.72 5.24 8.04
CA CYS A 131 7.49 4.90 6.85
C CYS A 131 6.73 4.01 5.84
N PRO A 132 5.99 2.95 6.26
CA PRO A 132 5.20 2.13 5.35
C PRO A 132 4.09 2.91 4.61
N MET A 133 3.56 3.98 5.21
CA MET A 133 2.62 4.89 4.55
C MET A 133 3.31 5.68 3.44
N ALA A 134 4.54 6.14 3.67
CA ALA A 134 5.34 6.81 2.63
C ALA A 134 5.70 5.87 1.48
N ALA A 135 6.00 4.59 1.76
CA ALA A 135 6.24 3.59 0.73
C ALA A 135 5.01 3.35 -0.16
N ARG A 136 3.81 3.34 0.43
CA ARG A 136 2.55 3.26 -0.32
C ARG A 136 2.29 4.51 -1.16
N LEU A 137 2.51 5.69 -0.58
CA LEU A 137 2.38 6.95 -1.31
C LEU A 137 3.30 6.97 -2.53
N PHE A 138 4.56 6.56 -2.37
CA PHE A 138 5.52 6.48 -3.48
C PHE A 138 5.01 5.56 -4.60
N LEU A 139 4.58 4.34 -4.27
CA LEU A 139 4.04 3.42 -5.27
C LEU A 139 2.75 3.95 -5.92
N TRP A 140 1.86 4.58 -5.15
CA TRP A 140 0.63 5.16 -5.68
C TRP A 140 0.93 6.30 -6.63
N ASP A 141 1.85 7.19 -6.26
CA ASP A 141 2.28 8.29 -7.11
C ASP A 141 2.86 7.77 -8.43
N ARG A 142 3.87 6.89 -8.34
CA ARG A 142 4.61 6.42 -9.50
C ARG A 142 3.80 5.51 -10.44
N GLU A 143 2.98 4.62 -9.89
CA GLU A 143 2.26 3.59 -10.66
C GLU A 143 0.83 4.00 -11.03
N ILE A 144 0.27 5.00 -10.34
CA ILE A 144 -1.12 5.42 -10.53
C ILE A 144 -1.21 6.91 -10.89
N VAL A 145 -0.76 7.82 -10.04
CA VAL A 145 -0.94 9.27 -10.24
C VAL A 145 -0.24 9.74 -11.50
N GLN A 146 1.04 9.42 -11.65
CA GLN A 146 1.87 9.87 -12.77
C GLN A 146 1.39 9.27 -14.12
N PRO A 147 1.15 7.94 -14.25
CA PRO A 147 0.58 7.38 -15.47
C PRO A 147 -0.82 7.93 -15.77
N ALA A 148 -1.72 8.00 -14.77
CA ALA A 148 -3.08 8.51 -14.99
C ALA A 148 -3.07 9.97 -15.46
N SER A 149 -2.18 10.81 -14.91
CA SER A 149 -2.05 12.21 -15.34
C SER A 149 -1.66 12.29 -16.81
N ARG A 150 -0.68 11.47 -17.25
CA ARG A 150 -0.25 11.46 -18.66
C ARG A 150 -1.29 10.85 -19.59
N ASP A 151 -1.85 9.70 -19.22
CA ASP A 151 -2.68 8.90 -20.11
C ASP A 151 -4.09 9.50 -20.28
N ILE A 152 -4.63 10.12 -19.22
CA ILE A 152 -6.00 10.66 -19.23
C ILE A 152 -5.99 12.16 -19.50
N LEU A 153 -5.03 12.89 -18.92
CA LEU A 153 -5.01 14.35 -19.00
C LEU A 153 -3.94 14.87 -19.96
N GLY A 154 -3.03 14.04 -20.46
CA GLY A 154 -1.96 14.48 -21.37
C GLY A 154 -0.90 15.37 -20.71
N SER A 155 -0.84 15.41 -19.37
CA SER A 155 0.05 16.32 -18.62
C SER A 155 0.65 15.61 -17.41
N GLN A 156 1.84 16.04 -16.95
CA GLN A 156 2.52 15.38 -15.83
C GLN A 156 2.04 15.95 -14.49
N ALA A 157 1.94 15.11 -13.46
CA ALA A 157 1.70 15.61 -12.11
C ALA A 157 2.96 16.29 -11.56
N THR A 158 2.79 17.49 -11.03
CA THR A 158 3.88 18.31 -10.47
C THR A 158 3.72 18.56 -8.97
N ARG A 159 2.49 18.47 -8.44
CA ARG A 159 2.19 18.51 -7.01
C ARG A 159 0.98 17.65 -6.66
N ILE A 160 0.99 17.07 -5.46
CA ILE A 160 -0.19 16.46 -4.85
C ILE A 160 -0.63 17.36 -3.69
N ASP A 161 -1.83 17.94 -3.78
CA ASP A 161 -2.42 18.76 -2.73
C ASP A 161 -2.95 17.83 -1.62
N ASN A 162 -2.52 18.04 -0.38
CA ASN A 162 -2.90 17.23 0.78
C ASN A 162 -3.45 18.10 1.91
N LEU A 163 -4.27 17.48 2.77
CA LEU A 163 -4.89 18.09 3.95
C LEU A 163 -4.22 17.63 5.25
N GLY A 164 -3.11 16.92 5.15
CA GLY A 164 -2.30 16.45 6.26
C GLY A 164 -2.34 14.94 6.48
N THR A 165 -1.46 14.51 7.37
CA THR A 165 -1.21 13.09 7.69
C THR A 165 -1.45 12.77 9.15
N PHE A 166 -1.34 13.76 10.04
CA PHE A 166 -1.51 13.60 11.48
C PHE A 166 -2.65 14.48 12.00
N ALA A 167 -3.55 13.86 12.75
CA ALA A 167 -4.59 14.52 13.52
C ALA A 167 -4.95 13.61 14.70
N CYS A 168 -4.66 14.07 15.91
CA CYS A 168 -4.91 13.29 17.13
C CYS A 168 -6.42 13.28 17.45
N ARG A 169 -7.14 12.28 16.90
CA ARG A 169 -8.59 12.13 17.07
C ARG A 169 -9.07 10.69 16.92
N ARG A 170 -10.29 10.42 17.39
CA ARG A 170 -10.99 9.16 17.18
C ARG A 170 -11.55 9.04 15.77
N VAL A 171 -11.86 7.82 15.36
CA VAL A 171 -12.58 7.55 14.10
C VAL A 171 -13.90 8.31 14.05
N TYR A 172 -14.27 8.80 12.86
CA TYR A 172 -15.47 9.60 12.62
C TYR A 172 -15.64 10.83 13.53
N GLY A 173 -14.56 11.30 14.20
CA GLY A 173 -14.66 12.38 15.18
C GLY A 173 -15.47 12.02 16.43
N SER A 174 -15.61 10.73 16.72
CA SER A 174 -16.40 10.24 17.86
C SER A 174 -15.91 10.83 19.19
N ARG A 175 -16.86 11.18 20.05
CA ARG A 175 -16.61 11.60 21.44
C ARG A 175 -16.67 10.43 22.43
N ASP A 176 -17.07 9.25 21.97
CA ASP A 176 -17.07 8.04 22.80
C ASP A 176 -15.63 7.65 23.14
N ALA A 177 -15.32 7.59 24.44
CA ALA A 177 -14.01 7.25 24.95
C ALA A 177 -13.53 5.87 24.48
N ALA A 178 -14.47 4.93 24.25
CA ALA A 178 -14.20 3.57 23.79
C ALA A 178 -13.91 3.48 22.28
N ALA A 179 -14.19 4.53 21.49
CA ALA A 179 -13.93 4.48 20.06
C ALA A 179 -12.42 4.49 19.77
N ARG A 180 -12.00 3.61 18.86
CA ARG A 180 -10.60 3.46 18.48
C ARG A 180 -9.98 4.76 17.89
N PRO A 181 -8.66 4.97 18.05
CA PRO A 181 -7.97 6.07 17.39
C PRO A 181 -8.05 5.95 15.86
N SER A 182 -8.18 7.10 15.18
CA SER A 182 -8.07 7.18 13.72
C SER A 182 -6.68 6.77 13.25
N GLN A 183 -6.52 6.40 11.98
CA GLN A 183 -5.18 6.20 11.40
C GLN A 183 -4.39 7.51 11.32
N HIS A 184 -5.07 8.68 11.26
CA HIS A 184 -4.41 9.98 11.42
C HIS A 184 -3.77 10.17 12.81
N ALA A 185 -4.34 9.58 13.87
CA ALA A 185 -3.75 9.66 15.21
C ALA A 185 -2.40 8.92 15.30
N ARG A 186 -2.08 8.11 14.29
CA ARG A 186 -0.87 7.30 14.17
C ARG A 186 0.08 7.81 13.08
N ALA A 187 -0.28 8.90 12.40
CA ALA A 187 0.37 9.34 11.15
C ALA A 187 0.42 8.22 10.08
N ASN A 188 -0.60 7.35 10.09
CA ASN A 188 -0.74 6.19 9.19
C ASN A 188 -1.88 6.41 8.18
N ALA A 189 -2.17 7.67 7.88
CA ALA A 189 -3.16 8.12 6.91
C ALA A 189 -2.68 9.39 6.19
N LEU A 190 -3.27 9.67 5.04
CA LEU A 190 -3.04 10.86 4.23
C LEU A 190 -4.36 11.27 3.59
N ASP A 191 -4.72 12.54 3.73
CA ASP A 191 -5.85 13.12 3.02
C ASP A 191 -5.34 13.89 1.79
N VAL A 192 -5.79 13.53 0.58
CA VAL A 192 -5.40 14.16 -0.69
C VAL A 192 -6.58 14.89 -1.31
N SER A 193 -6.46 16.19 -1.52
CA SER A 193 -7.54 17.04 -2.07
C SER A 193 -7.45 17.28 -3.58
N GLY A 194 -6.31 16.99 -4.20
CA GLY A 194 -6.15 17.13 -5.65
C GLY A 194 -4.73 16.95 -6.15
N VAL A 195 -4.57 17.11 -7.47
CA VAL A 195 -3.29 17.01 -8.18
C VAL A 195 -3.12 18.24 -9.07
N ARG A 196 -1.91 18.81 -9.08
CA ARG A 196 -1.54 19.90 -9.98
C ARG A 196 -0.68 19.36 -11.10
N LEU A 197 -0.89 19.90 -12.29
CA LEU A 197 -0.26 19.43 -13.51
C LEU A 197 0.76 20.44 -14.06
N SER A 198 1.63 19.98 -14.96
CA SER A 198 2.69 20.81 -15.56
C SER A 198 2.17 21.93 -16.47
N ASP A 199 0.95 21.79 -16.98
CA ASP A 199 0.26 22.79 -17.82
C ASP A 199 -0.55 23.80 -16.99
N GLY A 200 -0.44 23.77 -15.66
CA GLY A 200 -1.09 24.70 -14.75
C GLY A 200 -2.49 24.28 -14.29
N ARG A 201 -3.06 23.19 -14.85
CA ARG A 201 -4.34 22.66 -14.35
C ARG A 201 -4.21 22.14 -12.93
N ARG A 202 -5.29 22.27 -12.17
CA ARG A 202 -5.48 21.63 -10.88
C ARG A 202 -6.75 20.79 -10.97
N VAL A 203 -6.60 19.48 -10.77
CA VAL A 203 -7.74 18.57 -10.66
C VAL A 203 -8.04 18.39 -9.19
N SER A 204 -9.18 18.92 -8.73
CA SER A 204 -9.57 18.90 -7.32
C SER A 204 -10.68 17.89 -7.08
N VAL A 205 -10.63 17.16 -5.96
CA VAL A 205 -11.69 16.21 -5.61
C VAL A 205 -13.01 16.94 -5.41
N ALA A 206 -12.99 18.12 -4.79
CA ALA A 206 -14.19 18.88 -4.50
C ALA A 206 -14.96 19.35 -5.75
N GLU A 207 -14.25 19.68 -6.83
CA GLU A 207 -14.85 20.29 -8.02
C GLU A 207 -14.98 19.30 -9.18
N ASP A 208 -14.04 18.36 -9.34
CA ASP A 208 -13.96 17.53 -10.55
C ASP A 208 -14.50 16.10 -10.36
N TRP A 209 -14.95 15.71 -9.16
CA TRP A 209 -15.35 14.32 -8.88
C TRP A 209 -16.49 13.80 -9.78
N ASP A 210 -17.52 14.64 -9.99
CA ASP A 210 -18.70 14.30 -10.78
C ASP A 210 -18.52 14.57 -12.29
N GLY A 211 -17.42 15.23 -12.66
CA GLY A 211 -17.10 15.60 -14.03
C GLY A 211 -17.81 16.87 -14.53
N LEU A 212 -18.42 17.63 -13.63
CA LEU A 212 -19.04 18.93 -13.90
C LEU A 212 -18.10 20.11 -13.60
N GLY A 213 -16.95 19.83 -12.97
CA GLY A 213 -15.91 20.80 -12.66
C GLY A 213 -15.06 21.29 -13.84
N PRO A 214 -14.06 22.13 -13.57
CA PRO A 214 -13.19 22.75 -14.58
C PRO A 214 -12.45 21.77 -15.50
N THR A 215 -12.13 20.57 -15.00
CA THR A 215 -11.45 19.51 -15.77
C THR A 215 -12.46 18.63 -16.54
N GLY A 216 -13.76 18.81 -16.28
CA GLY A 216 -14.83 18.06 -16.93
C GLY A 216 -14.74 16.56 -16.70
N ARG A 217 -15.27 15.80 -17.66
CA ARG A 217 -15.36 14.33 -17.59
C ARG A 217 -14.00 13.64 -17.44
N GLU A 218 -12.93 14.19 -18.03
CA GLU A 218 -11.58 13.64 -17.90
C GLU A 218 -11.07 13.72 -16.46
N GLY A 219 -11.38 14.80 -15.75
CA GLY A 219 -11.07 14.96 -14.32
C GLY A 219 -11.72 13.88 -13.47
N ALA A 220 -13.01 13.60 -13.69
CA ALA A 220 -13.71 12.51 -12.99
C ALA A 220 -13.09 11.14 -13.29
N ILE A 221 -12.77 10.85 -14.55
CA ILE A 221 -12.13 9.59 -14.95
C ILE A 221 -10.75 9.45 -14.28
N PHE A 222 -9.97 10.53 -14.26
CA PHE A 222 -8.68 10.59 -13.57
C PHE A 222 -8.84 10.31 -12.07
N LEU A 223 -9.75 10.99 -11.38
CA LEU A 223 -9.98 10.80 -9.94
C LEU A 223 -10.45 9.38 -9.61
N ARG A 224 -11.31 8.78 -10.44
CA ARG A 224 -11.71 7.37 -10.28
C ARG A 224 -10.55 6.40 -10.54
N ARG A 225 -9.67 6.70 -11.51
CA ARG A 225 -8.45 5.92 -11.73
C ARG A 225 -7.51 5.96 -10.52
N LEU A 226 -7.39 7.13 -9.89
CA LEU A 226 -6.62 7.33 -8.66
C LEU A 226 -7.21 6.52 -7.49
N ARG A 227 -8.54 6.57 -7.31
CA ARG A 227 -9.27 5.75 -6.32
C ARG A 227 -8.96 4.26 -6.50
N ASP A 228 -9.21 3.75 -7.70
CA ASP A 228 -9.13 2.32 -7.99
C ASP A 228 -7.70 1.79 -7.87
N GLY A 229 -6.71 2.59 -8.29
CA GLY A 229 -5.30 2.29 -8.09
C GLY A 229 -4.89 2.35 -6.62
N GLY A 230 -5.40 3.33 -5.87
CA GLY A 230 -5.18 3.44 -4.43
C GLY A 230 -5.65 2.18 -3.68
N CYS A 231 -6.78 1.59 -4.09
CA CYS A 231 -7.30 0.38 -3.46
C CYS A 231 -6.40 -0.86 -3.59
N LYS A 232 -5.37 -0.82 -4.43
CA LYS A 232 -4.36 -1.88 -4.53
C LYS A 232 -3.27 -1.77 -3.46
N LEU A 233 -3.12 -0.60 -2.84
CA LEU A 233 -1.99 -0.25 -1.95
C LEU A 233 -2.45 0.10 -0.53
N PHE A 234 -3.58 0.81 -0.43
CA PHE A 234 -4.16 1.25 0.83
C PHE A 234 -5.28 0.31 1.26
N LYS A 235 -5.55 0.31 2.56
CA LYS A 235 -6.56 -0.53 3.19
C LYS A 235 -7.90 0.17 3.20
N ASN A 236 -7.90 1.46 3.51
CA ASN A 236 -9.04 2.33 3.25
C ASN A 236 -8.71 3.33 2.14
N VAL A 237 -9.65 3.45 1.20
CA VAL A 237 -9.71 4.52 0.21
C VAL A 237 -11.13 5.05 0.26
N LEU A 238 -11.30 6.14 1.01
CA LEU A 238 -12.59 6.79 1.18
C LEU A 238 -12.60 8.06 0.32
N THR A 239 -13.70 8.28 -0.37
CA THR A 239 -13.86 9.32 -1.39
C THR A 239 -15.27 9.91 -1.27
N PRO A 240 -15.68 10.88 -2.11
CA PRO A 240 -17.05 11.39 -2.08
C PRO A 240 -18.12 10.28 -2.19
N ASP A 241 -17.82 9.17 -2.87
CA ASP A 241 -18.71 8.00 -2.99
C ASP A 241 -18.94 7.26 -1.65
N TYR A 242 -18.06 7.46 -0.67
CA TYR A 242 -18.20 6.81 0.64
C TYR A 242 -19.21 7.53 1.53
N ASN A 243 -19.03 8.84 1.73
CA ASN A 243 -19.94 9.71 2.46
C ASN A 243 -19.57 11.20 2.32
N ALA A 244 -20.44 12.08 2.83
CA ALA A 244 -20.28 13.54 2.80
C ALA A 244 -19.04 14.09 3.53
N ALA A 245 -18.44 13.34 4.45
CA ALA A 245 -17.23 13.76 5.15
C ALA A 245 -15.99 13.70 4.24
N HIS A 246 -16.04 12.95 3.14
CA HIS A 246 -14.95 12.80 2.17
C HIS A 246 -15.28 13.47 0.83
N ARG A 247 -16.20 14.45 0.82
CA ARG A 247 -16.67 15.12 -0.41
C ARG A 247 -15.58 15.90 -1.16
N ASP A 248 -14.48 16.23 -0.49
CA ASP A 248 -13.44 17.14 -0.99
C ASP A 248 -12.03 16.52 -0.94
N HIS A 249 -11.89 15.24 -0.59
CA HIS A 249 -10.60 14.57 -0.53
C HIS A 249 -10.71 13.03 -0.64
N PHE A 250 -9.60 12.41 -1.01
CA PHE A 250 -9.32 11.00 -0.72
C PHE A 250 -8.81 10.88 0.71
N HIS A 251 -9.38 9.99 1.49
CA HIS A 251 -8.76 9.48 2.71
C HIS A 251 -8.08 8.15 2.42
N LEU A 252 -6.76 8.11 2.55
CA LEU A 252 -5.92 6.95 2.29
C LEU A 252 -5.28 6.48 3.59
N ASP A 253 -5.51 5.24 4.02
CA ASP A 253 -4.88 4.69 5.23
C ASP A 253 -4.43 3.24 5.10
N ALA A 254 -3.57 2.81 6.03
CA ALA A 254 -3.03 1.45 6.11
C ALA A 254 -3.53 0.67 7.35
N ALA A 255 -4.81 0.80 7.72
CA ALA A 255 -5.41 0.01 8.79
C ALA A 255 -5.38 -1.52 8.53
N ALA A 256 -5.47 -2.35 9.57
CA ALA A 256 -5.47 -3.81 9.42
C ALA A 256 -6.61 -4.34 8.54
N THR A 257 -7.80 -3.72 8.65
CA THR A 257 -8.98 -3.97 7.84
C THR A 257 -9.45 -2.67 7.22
N GLY A 258 -10.14 -2.74 6.08
CA GLY A 258 -10.60 -1.52 5.44
C GLY A 258 -11.58 -1.72 4.29
N VAL A 259 -11.98 -0.59 3.75
CA VAL A 259 -12.99 -0.45 2.71
C VAL A 259 -12.39 0.33 1.55
N CYS A 260 -12.52 -0.24 0.36
CA CYS A 260 -12.39 0.49 -0.89
C CYS A 260 -13.80 0.86 -1.35
N ALA A 261 -14.22 2.10 -1.09
CA ALA A 261 -15.55 2.55 -1.47
C ALA A 261 -15.59 2.78 -2.98
N ARG A 262 -16.25 1.87 -3.70
CA ARG A 262 -16.60 2.04 -5.12
C ARG A 262 -18.11 2.13 -5.20
N THR A 263 -18.65 3.01 -6.04
CA THR A 263 -20.03 2.88 -6.48
C THR A 263 -20.22 1.48 -7.06
N ARG A 264 -21.29 0.79 -6.65
CA ARG A 264 -21.78 -0.35 -7.43
C ARG A 264 -22.36 0.28 -8.70
N ASP A 265 -21.72 0.01 -9.83
CA ASP A 265 -22.28 0.32 -11.15
C ASP A 265 -23.63 -0.41 -11.34
#